data_AF-W8YSH8-F1
#
_entry.id   AF-W8YSH8-F1
#
_cell.length_a   1.000
_cell.length_b   1.000
_cell.length_c   1.000
_cell.angle_alpha   90.00
_cell.angle_beta   90.00
_cell.angle_gamma   90.00
#
_symmetry.space_group_name_H-M   'P 1'
#
loop_
_entity.id
_entity.type
_entity.pdbx_description
1 polymer ?
#
loop_
_entity_poly.entity_id
_entity_poly.type
_entity_poly.pdbx_seq_one_letter_code
_entity_poly.pdbx_strand_id
1 'polypeptide(L)'
;MADPSLFLEEARTSIHHPGGHTEGWPDSLKNMMLQYYTFIRDRKDPRKDRPNFATFEDGHLSMRITDAILQSHEEERWIRVTT
;
A
#
# COMPACT_ATOMS: atom_id res chain seq x y z
N MET A 1 -22.65 -1.55 5.10
CA MET A 1 -22.21 -2.02 3.76
C MET A 1 -21.60 -0.82 3.03
N ALA A 2 -20.58 -0.99 2.19
CA ALA A 2 -19.78 0.14 1.71
C ALA A 2 -20.57 1.04 0.74
N ASP A 3 -20.53 2.35 0.95
CA ASP A 3 -21.10 3.38 0.08
C ASP A 3 -19.99 4.41 -0.25
N PRO A 4 -19.62 4.60 -1.53
CA PRO A 4 -18.55 5.53 -1.92
C PRO A 4 -18.73 6.95 -1.34
N SER A 5 -19.95 7.44 -1.22
CA SER A 5 -20.22 8.80 -0.73
C SER A 5 -19.77 9.02 0.72
N LEU A 6 -19.67 7.93 1.50
CA LEU A 6 -19.28 7.94 2.91
C LEU A 6 -17.76 7.80 3.12
N PHE A 7 -16.98 7.56 2.07
CA PHE A 7 -15.52 7.48 2.16
C PHE A 7 -14.87 8.86 2.00
N LEU A 8 -13.67 8.99 2.61
CA LEU A 8 -12.74 10.08 2.32
C LEU A 8 -12.45 10.15 0.82
N GLU A 9 -12.23 11.34 0.30
CA GLU A 9 -12.08 11.60 -1.14
C GLU A 9 -11.00 10.71 -1.77
N GLU A 10 -9.89 10.51 -1.07
CA GLU A 10 -8.76 9.71 -1.54
C GLU A 10 -9.08 8.20 -1.60
N ALA A 11 -10.05 7.74 -0.83
CA ALA A 11 -10.45 6.33 -0.78
C ALA A 11 -11.57 6.01 -1.79
N ARG A 12 -12.31 7.01 -2.27
CA ARG A 12 -13.45 6.81 -3.20
C ARG A 12 -13.04 6.13 -4.49
N THR A 13 -11.84 6.43 -5.01
CA THR A 13 -11.32 5.83 -6.24
C THR A 13 -11.07 4.33 -6.14
N SER A 14 -11.07 3.77 -4.92
CA SER A 14 -10.88 2.34 -4.68
C SER A 14 -12.21 1.57 -4.56
N ILE A 15 -13.34 2.27 -4.46
CA ILE A 15 -14.68 1.67 -4.39
C ILE A 15 -15.29 1.68 -5.79
N HIS A 16 -15.51 0.50 -6.34
CA HIS A 16 -15.97 0.31 -7.72
C HIS A 16 -17.41 -0.19 -7.78
N HIS A 17 -17.87 -0.88 -6.75
CA HIS A 17 -19.23 -1.40 -6.71
C HIS A 17 -20.24 -0.34 -6.25
N PRO A 18 -21.51 -0.43 -6.67
CA PRO A 18 -22.56 0.46 -6.20
C PRO A 18 -22.72 0.42 -4.67
N GLY A 19 -23.20 1.52 -4.09
CA GLY A 19 -23.47 1.61 -2.65
C GLY A 19 -24.30 0.43 -2.15
N GLY A 20 -23.88 -0.16 -1.04
CA GLY A 20 -24.47 -1.38 -0.54
C GLY A 20 -23.85 -2.67 -1.08
N HIS A 21 -22.72 -2.62 -1.79
CA HIS A 21 -21.93 -3.81 -2.14
C HIS A 21 -20.60 -3.79 -1.41
N THR A 22 -20.06 -4.97 -1.07
CA THR A 22 -18.78 -5.07 -0.36
C THR A 22 -17.62 -5.21 -1.33
N GLU A 23 -16.57 -4.45 -1.12
CA GLU A 23 -15.24 -4.72 -1.67
C GLU A 23 -14.56 -5.82 -0.84
N GLY A 24 -13.65 -6.57 -1.46
CA GLY A 24 -12.91 -7.65 -0.80
C GLY A 24 -11.45 -7.76 -1.23
N TRP A 25 -10.88 -8.93 -0.93
CA TRP A 25 -9.49 -9.24 -1.27
C TRP A 25 -9.20 -9.13 -2.79
N PRO A 26 -10.04 -9.67 -3.70
CA PRO A 26 -9.80 -9.54 -5.14
C PRO A 26 -9.77 -8.07 -5.61
N ASP A 27 -10.63 -7.22 -5.04
CA ASP A 27 -10.69 -5.80 -5.38
C ASP A 27 -9.44 -5.05 -4.90
N SER A 28 -8.88 -5.46 -3.75
CA SER A 28 -7.63 -4.88 -3.23
C SER A 28 -6.44 -5.11 -4.18
N LEU A 29 -6.31 -6.34 -4.70
CA LEU A 29 -5.27 -6.67 -5.69
C LEU A 29 -5.48 -5.90 -7.00
N LYS A 30 -6.72 -5.86 -7.49
CA LYS A 30 -7.09 -5.07 -8.68
C LYS A 30 -6.70 -3.60 -8.48
N ASN A 31 -7.02 -3.01 -7.33
CA ASN A 31 -6.74 -1.60 -7.05
C ASN A 31 -5.24 -1.33 -7.03
N MET A 32 -4.44 -2.19 -6.38
CA MET A 32 -2.98 -2.08 -6.40
C MET A 32 -2.44 -2.09 -7.85
N MET A 33 -2.89 -3.02 -8.68
CA MET A 33 -2.47 -3.12 -10.08
C MET A 33 -2.92 -1.90 -10.90
N LEU A 34 -4.14 -1.42 -10.67
CA LEU A 34 -4.67 -0.23 -11.34
C LEU A 34 -3.82 1.00 -11.02
N GLN A 35 -3.43 1.20 -9.76
CA GLN A 35 -2.56 2.31 -9.36
C GLN A 35 -1.18 2.22 -10.02
N TYR A 36 -0.56 1.03 -10.01
CA TYR A 36 0.73 0.79 -10.63
C TYR A 36 0.72 1.10 -12.14
N TYR A 37 -0.24 0.54 -12.88
CA TYR A 37 -0.32 0.75 -14.32
C TYR A 37 -0.78 2.16 -14.71
N THR A 38 -1.62 2.80 -13.90
CA THR A 38 -2.00 4.21 -14.11
C THR A 38 -0.77 5.11 -14.03
N PHE A 39 0.10 4.89 -13.06
CA PHE A 39 1.33 5.65 -12.91
C PHE A 39 2.27 5.53 -14.13
N ILE A 40 2.40 4.30 -14.67
CA ILE A 40 3.18 4.04 -15.90
C ILE A 40 2.51 4.70 -17.11
N ARG A 41 1.20 4.51 -17.28
CA ARG A 41 0.43 5.08 -18.39
C ARG A 41 0.55 6.60 -18.45
N ASP A 42 0.49 7.23 -17.28
CA ASP A 42 0.58 8.69 -17.14
C ASP A 42 2.03 9.20 -17.23
N ARG A 43 3.00 8.31 -17.50
CA ARG A 43 4.44 8.60 -17.64
C ARG A 43 5.05 9.31 -16.43
N LYS A 44 4.56 8.97 -15.23
CA LYS A 44 5.10 9.50 -13.97
C LYS A 44 6.46 8.86 -13.65
N ASP A 45 7.32 9.63 -12.98
CA ASP A 45 8.65 9.20 -12.56
C ASP A 45 8.62 8.88 -11.06
N PRO A 46 8.88 7.63 -10.62
CA PRO A 46 8.83 7.27 -9.20
C PRO A 46 9.87 8.00 -8.34
N ARG A 47 10.85 8.69 -8.95
CA ARG A 47 11.82 9.54 -8.25
C ARG A 47 11.33 10.98 -8.03
N LYS A 48 10.26 11.40 -8.70
CA LYS A 48 9.73 12.77 -8.68
C LYS A 48 8.28 12.84 -8.23
N ASP A 49 7.48 11.90 -8.72
CA ASP A 49 6.07 11.77 -8.43
C ASP A 49 5.86 10.76 -7.32
N ARG A 50 5.05 11.12 -6.33
CA ARG A 50 4.73 10.22 -5.21
C ARG A 50 3.90 9.03 -5.70
N PRO A 51 4.41 7.78 -5.60
CA PRO A 51 3.62 6.59 -5.90
C PRO A 51 2.55 6.37 -4.82
N ASN A 52 1.46 5.74 -5.21
CA ASN A 52 0.39 5.29 -4.31
C ASN A 52 0.24 3.75 -4.32
N PHE A 53 1.35 3.08 -4.59
CA PHE A 53 1.55 1.62 -4.55
C PHE A 53 2.92 1.34 -3.93
N ALA A 54 3.15 0.11 -3.49
CA ALA A 54 4.41 -0.30 -2.88
C ALA A 54 5.58 -0.23 -3.87
N THR A 55 6.66 0.42 -3.46
CA THR A 55 7.90 0.59 -4.21
C THR A 55 8.99 -0.37 -3.72
N PHE A 56 10.15 -0.35 -4.38
CA PHE A 56 11.32 -1.08 -3.87
C PHE A 56 11.84 -0.53 -2.55
N GLU A 57 11.68 0.77 -2.28
CA GLU A 57 12.06 1.36 -1.00
C GLU A 57 11.18 0.81 0.13
N ASP A 58 9.86 0.72 -0.10
CA ASP A 58 8.93 0.09 0.84
C ASP A 58 9.26 -1.40 1.07
N GLY A 59 9.62 -2.11 0.00
CA GLY A 59 10.08 -3.50 0.08
C GLY A 59 11.37 -3.65 0.90
N HIS A 60 12.33 -2.74 0.72
CA HIS A 60 13.57 -2.73 1.50
C HIS A 60 13.30 -2.45 2.99
N LEU A 61 12.44 -1.49 3.29
CA LEU A 61 12.03 -1.20 4.67
C LEU A 61 11.36 -2.41 5.32
N SER A 62 10.49 -3.13 4.59
CA SER A 62 9.86 -4.37 5.06
C SER A 62 10.87 -5.45 5.45
N MET A 63 11.94 -5.61 4.65
CA MET A 63 13.02 -6.55 4.98
C MET A 63 13.79 -6.12 6.23
N ARG A 64 14.11 -4.83 6.39
CA ARG A 64 14.81 -4.34 7.58
C ARG A 64 13.99 -4.47 8.86
N ILE A 65 12.67 -4.34 8.75
CA ILE A 65 11.77 -4.63 9.88
C ILE A 65 11.87 -6.11 10.25
N THR A 66 11.84 -7.00 9.25
CA THR A 66 12.04 -8.45 9.49
C THR A 66 13.37 -8.73 10.18
N ASP A 67 14.47 -8.15 9.71
CA ASP A 67 15.79 -8.30 10.32
C ASP A 67 15.82 -7.80 11.78
N ALA A 68 15.23 -6.64 12.03
CA ALA A 68 15.14 -6.08 13.38
C ALA A 68 14.28 -6.93 14.32
N ILE A 69 13.22 -7.58 13.81
CA ILE A 69 12.40 -8.52 14.58
C ILE A 69 13.22 -9.75 14.97
N LEU A 70 13.98 -10.32 14.04
CA LEU A 70 14.85 -11.46 14.31
C LEU A 70 15.91 -11.11 15.37
N GLN A 71 16.57 -9.96 15.23
CA GLN A 71 17.53 -9.48 16.23
C GLN A 71 16.86 -9.19 17.58
N SER A 72 15.65 -8.62 17.57
CA SER A 72 14.91 -8.32 18.81
C SER A 72 14.54 -9.57 19.58
N HIS A 73 14.16 -10.64 18.86
CA HIS A 73 13.92 -11.95 19.45
C HIS A 73 15.18 -12.54 20.08
N GLU A 74 16.34 -12.41 19.44
CA GLU A 74 17.62 -12.91 19.97
C GLU A 74 18.11 -12.13 21.21
N GLU A 75 17.93 -10.81 21.21
CA GLU A 75 18.44 -9.93 22.28
C GLU A 75 17.41 -9.62 23.38
N GLU A 76 16.18 -10.11 23.25
CA GLU A 76 15.05 -9.87 24.16
C GLU A 76 14.82 -8.38 24.48
N ARG A 77 15.08 -7.50 23.51
CA ARG A 77 14.93 -6.05 23.67
C ARG A 77 14.50 -5.38 22.38
N TRP A 78 14.02 -4.14 22.50
CA TRP A 78 13.71 -3.31 21.34
C TRP A 78 14.96 -3.02 20.51
N ILE A 79 14.88 -3.32 19.22
CA ILE A 79 15.88 -2.99 18.20
C ILE A 79 15.34 -1.85 17.35
N ARG A 80 16.16 -0.82 17.13
CA ARG A 80 15.80 0.26 16.23
C ARG A 80 15.90 -0.24 14.79
N VAL A 81 14.77 -0.22 14.08
CA VAL A 81 14.75 -0.40 12.62
C VAL A 81 15.60 0.71 12.03
N THR A 82 16.72 0.33 11.42
CA THR A 82 17.54 1.30 10.70
C THR A 82 16.71 1.69 9.47
N THR A 83 16.69 2.97 9.10
CA THR A 83 16.07 3.48 7.85
C THR A 83 17.13 4.04 6.93
#